data_AF-A0A7W0R5S6-F1
#
_entry.id   AF-A0A7W0R5S6-F1
#
_cell.length_a   1.000
_cell.length_b   1.000
_cell.length_c   1.000
_cell.angle_alpha   90.00
_cell.angle_beta   90.00
_cell.angle_gamma   90.00
#
_symmetry.space_group_name_H-M   'P 1'
#
loop_
_entity.id
_entity.type
_entity.pdbx_description
1 polymer ?
#
loop_
_entity_poly.entity_id
_entity_poly.type
_entity_poly.pdbx_seq_one_letter_code
_entity_poly.pdbx_strand_id
1 'polypeptide(L)'
;MGDLFASFMDVDRANALASAPISEELADVRTVQDVSALLGLAGRLHRTGVSDAVGLCVDTDARNSSRYLVHLSQAGLGLPDESYYCEDSFAEIRAAYVAHLARMLELSGYAASAVTATEAAG
;
A
#
# COMPACT_ATOMS: atom_id res chain seq x y z
N MET A 1 -13.40 5.39 22.61
CA MET A 1 -13.45 3.95 22.29
C MET A 1 -14.80 3.54 21.69
N GLY A 2 -15.94 3.94 22.26
CA GLY A 2 -17.27 3.64 21.69
C GLY A 2 -17.48 4.17 20.28
N ASP A 3 -17.11 5.42 20.01
CA ASP A 3 -17.35 6.04 18.68
C ASP A 3 -16.51 5.43 17.56
N LEU A 4 -15.26 5.06 17.84
CA LEU A 4 -14.39 4.38 16.87
C LEU A 4 -14.96 3.00 16.51
N PHE A 5 -15.39 2.24 17.53
CA PHE A 5 -16.02 0.95 17.32
C PHE A 5 -17.33 1.09 16.55
N ALA A 6 -18.19 2.04 16.92
CA ALA A 6 -19.43 2.32 16.21
C ALA A 6 -19.19 2.70 14.75
N SER A 7 -18.20 3.55 14.47
CA SER A 7 -17.82 3.92 13.11
C SER A 7 -17.31 2.73 12.29
N PHE A 8 -16.61 1.79 12.90
CA PHE A 8 -16.14 0.57 12.22
C PHE A 8 -17.27 -0.41 11.93
N MET A 9 -18.26 -0.49 12.82
CA MET A 9 -19.39 -1.42 12.70
C MET A 9 -20.51 -0.92 11.78
N ASP A 10 -20.50 0.35 11.37
CA ASP A 10 -21.51 0.95 10.49
C ASP A 10 -21.29 0.59 9.02
N VAL A 11 -21.70 -0.63 8.67
CA VAL A 11 -21.56 -1.20 7.31
C VAL A 11 -22.39 -0.43 6.29
N ASP A 12 -23.57 0.06 6.66
CA ASP A 12 -24.45 0.81 5.74
C ASP A 12 -23.79 2.12 5.34
N ARG A 13 -23.20 2.85 6.29
CA ARG A 13 -22.41 4.05 6.00
C ARG A 13 -21.18 3.73 5.15
N ALA A 14 -20.44 2.67 5.47
CA ALA A 14 -19.26 2.26 4.69
C ALA A 14 -19.63 1.97 3.22
N ASN A 15 -20.71 1.22 3.00
CA ASN A 15 -21.21 0.90 1.65
C ASN A 15 -21.69 2.15 0.91
N ALA A 16 -22.36 3.08 1.59
CA ALA A 16 -22.82 4.33 0.98
C ALA A 16 -21.66 5.25 0.57
N LEU A 17 -20.56 5.26 1.33
CA LEU A 17 -19.37 6.08 1.04
C LEU A 17 -18.50 5.48 -0.07
N ALA A 18 -18.53 4.16 -0.26
CA ALA A 18 -17.71 3.46 -1.25
C ALA A 18 -16.23 3.91 -1.20
N SER A 19 -15.62 4.26 -2.34
CA SER A 19 -14.22 4.72 -2.42
C SER A 19 -14.04 6.23 -2.16
N ALA A 20 -15.11 6.98 -1.88
CA ALA A 20 -15.02 8.43 -1.68
C ALA A 20 -13.98 8.84 -0.61
N PRO A 21 -13.83 8.14 0.54
CA PRO A 21 -12.87 8.53 1.58
C PRO A 21 -11.40 8.52 1.15
N ILE A 22 -11.04 7.75 0.12
CA ILE A 22 -9.65 7.64 -0.40
C ILE A 22 -9.45 8.38 -1.73
N SER A 23 -10.48 9.07 -2.23
CA SER A 23 -10.46 9.67 -3.57
C SER A 23 -9.40 10.76 -3.76
N GLU A 24 -9.13 11.55 -2.72
CA GLU A 24 -8.07 12.56 -2.74
C GLU A 24 -6.68 11.93 -2.79
N GLU A 25 -6.42 10.88 -2.00
CA GLU A 25 -5.15 10.14 -2.03
C GLU A 25 -4.92 9.50 -3.42
N LEU A 26 -5.97 8.94 -4.03
CA LEU A 26 -5.90 8.41 -5.39
C LEU A 26 -5.66 9.50 -6.45
N ALA A 27 -6.19 10.71 -6.24
CA ALA A 27 -5.94 11.85 -7.11
C ALA A 27 -4.48 12.32 -7.00
N ASP A 28 -3.94 12.39 -5.78
CA ASP A 28 -2.54 12.73 -5.50
C ASP A 28 -1.57 11.80 -6.24
N VAL A 29 -1.83 10.49 -6.24
CA VAL A 29 -1.01 9.50 -6.97
C VAL A 29 -0.91 9.83 -8.47
N ARG A 30 -1.97 10.34 -9.09
CA ARG A 30 -1.99 10.70 -10.54
C ARG A 30 -1.11 11.91 -10.87
N THR A 31 -0.73 12.70 -9.87
CA THR A 31 0.10 13.89 -10.06
C THR A 31 1.60 13.59 -10.03
N VAL A 32 1.98 12.37 -9.63
CA VAL A 32 3.39 11.97 -9.52
C VAL A 32 3.97 11.73 -10.90
N GLN A 33 4.98 12.53 -11.28
CA GLN A 33 5.65 12.46 -12.58
C GLN A 33 7.13 12.08 -12.50
N ASP A 34 7.71 12.11 -11.30
CA ASP A 34 9.11 11.82 -11.07
C ASP A 34 9.35 11.19 -9.69
N VAL A 35 10.57 10.72 -9.47
CA VAL A 35 10.99 10.05 -8.23
C VAL A 35 10.92 10.99 -7.02
N SER A 36 11.20 12.28 -7.19
CA SER A 36 11.14 13.23 -6.07
C SER A 36 9.69 13.44 -5.61
N ALA A 37 8.76 13.57 -6.56
CA ALA A 37 7.33 13.64 -6.31
C ALA A 37 6.82 12.35 -5.66
N LEU A 38 7.31 11.19 -6.12
CA LEU A 38 6.98 9.89 -5.53
C LEU A 38 7.41 9.79 -4.06
N LEU A 39 8.67 10.13 -3.76
CA LEU A 39 9.19 10.11 -2.39
C LEU A 39 8.46 11.13 -1.49
N GLY A 40 8.13 12.30 -2.04
CA GLY A 40 7.34 13.31 -1.34
C GLY A 40 5.91 12.86 -1.04
N LEU A 41 5.28 12.10 -1.93
CA LEU A 41 3.97 11.50 -1.70
C LEU A 41 4.04 10.36 -0.68
N ALA A 42 4.98 9.42 -0.86
CA ALA A 42 5.21 8.32 0.07
C ALA A 42 5.40 8.84 1.50
N GLY A 43 6.27 9.84 1.70
CA GLY A 43 6.45 10.44 3.03
C GLY A 43 5.18 11.07 3.64
N ARG A 44 4.22 11.56 2.83
CA ARG A 44 2.93 12.05 3.35
C ARG A 44 2.01 10.88 3.74
N LEU A 45 1.89 9.90 2.85
CA LEU A 45 1.05 8.71 3.02
C LEU A 45 1.52 7.84 4.20
N HIS A 46 2.83 7.78 4.43
CA HIS A 46 3.42 7.14 5.60
C HIS A 46 2.85 7.68 6.92
N ARG A 47 2.63 9.00 7.02
CA ARG A 47 2.08 9.62 8.24
C ARG A 47 0.62 9.27 8.49
N THR A 48 -0.13 8.92 7.46
CA THR A 48 -1.53 8.50 7.57
C THR A 48 -1.68 6.97 7.66
N GLY A 49 -0.56 6.25 7.74
CA GLY A 49 -0.53 4.80 7.98
C GLY A 49 -0.54 3.95 6.70
N VAL A 50 -0.36 4.56 5.52
CA VAL A 50 -0.19 3.82 4.28
C VAL A 50 1.22 3.26 4.22
N SER A 51 1.33 1.99 3.83
CA SER A 51 2.63 1.31 3.70
C SER A 51 3.35 1.71 2.42
N ASP A 52 4.66 1.89 2.52
CA ASP A 52 5.55 2.22 1.41
C ASP A 52 6.60 1.11 1.18
N ALA A 53 7.51 1.33 0.24
CA ALA A 53 8.63 0.43 -0.06
C ALA A 53 9.66 0.30 1.07
N VAL A 54 9.58 1.14 2.11
CA VAL A 54 10.52 1.18 3.23
C VAL A 54 9.75 1.16 4.55
N GLY A 55 10.08 0.20 5.41
CA GLY A 55 9.58 0.16 6.78
C GLY A 55 10.34 1.16 7.64
N LEU A 56 9.60 1.98 8.39
CA LEU A 56 10.15 2.96 9.32
C LEU A 56 9.58 2.67 10.71
N CYS A 57 10.45 2.55 11.69
CA CYS A 57 10.04 2.53 13.09
C CYS A 57 11.04 3.27 13.97
N VAL A 58 10.56 3.72 15.12
CA VAL A 58 11.41 4.26 16.19
C VAL A 58 11.53 3.19 17.26
N ASP A 59 12.75 2.71 17.47
CA ASP A 59 13.03 1.68 18.47
C ASP A 59 14.37 1.97 19.15
N THR A 60 14.60 1.31 20.28
CA THR A 60 15.84 1.38 21.05
C THR A 60 17.06 1.09 20.19
N ASP A 61 18.15 1.80 20.46
CA ASP A 61 19.43 1.49 19.85
C ASP A 61 19.98 0.18 20.43
N ALA A 62 20.21 -0.81 19.57
CA ALA A 62 20.77 -2.11 19.94
C ALA A 62 22.13 -2.00 20.66
N ARG A 63 22.88 -0.91 20.45
CA ARG A 63 24.16 -0.64 21.12
C ARG A 63 24.03 0.25 22.36
N ASN A 64 22.91 0.94 22.53
CA ASN A 64 22.64 1.79 23.69
C ASN A 64 21.13 1.94 23.94
N SER A 65 20.58 1.10 24.80
CA SER A 65 19.15 1.07 25.10
C SER A 65 18.59 2.33 25.77
N SER A 66 19.45 3.28 26.20
CA SER A 66 18.99 4.57 26.76
C SER A 66 18.59 5.60 25.71
N ARG A 67 18.77 5.30 24.42
CA ARG A 67 18.35 6.17 23.30
C ARG A 67 17.56 5.42 22.25
N TYR A 68 16.79 6.18 21.47
CA TYR A 68 16.04 5.68 20.33
C TYR A 68 16.71 6.09 19.02
N LEU A 69 16.57 5.26 18.00
CA LEU A 69 16.97 5.54 16.63
C LEU A 69 15.81 5.25 15.69
N VAL A 70 15.85 5.89 14.52
CA VAL A 70 15.00 5.47 13.40
C VAL A 70 15.65 4.25 12.78
N HIS A 71 14.88 3.18 12.66
CA HIS A 71 15.27 1.96 11.96
C HIS A 71 14.57 1.91 10.60
N LEU A 72 15.34 1.50 9.60
CA LEU A 72 14.87 1.28 8.23
C LEU A 72 14.88 -0.23 7.96
N SER A 73 13.78 -0.75 7.44
CA SER A 73 13.65 -2.15 7.05
C SER A 73 13.06 -2.30 5.65
N GLN A 74 13.23 -3.49 5.07
CA GLN A 74 12.57 -3.85 3.83
C GLN A 74 11.05 -3.94 4.04
N ALA A 75 10.29 -3.38 3.11
CA ALA A 75 8.83 -3.44 3.06
C ALA A 75 8.34 -3.45 1.60
N GLY A 76 7.06 -3.16 1.38
CA GLY A 76 6.51 -2.90 0.05
C GLY A 76 6.04 -4.12 -0.73
N LEU A 77 6.13 -5.33 -0.18
CA LEU A 77 5.52 -6.51 -0.79
C LEU A 77 4.04 -6.59 -0.41
N GLY A 78 3.18 -6.89 -1.38
CA GLY A 78 1.75 -7.14 -1.12
C GLY A 78 1.38 -8.62 -0.99
N LEU A 79 2.37 -9.50 -1.07
CA LEU A 79 2.28 -10.93 -0.74
C LEU A 79 3.21 -11.21 0.45
N PRO A 80 3.04 -12.32 1.20
CA PRO A 80 3.65 -12.50 2.51
C PRO A 80 5.17 -12.32 2.57
N ASP A 81 5.90 -12.77 1.56
CA ASP A 81 7.35 -12.68 1.47
C ASP A 81 7.85 -12.87 0.03
N GLU A 82 9.17 -12.84 -0.17
CA GLU A 82 9.83 -12.96 -1.47
C GLU A 82 9.55 -14.29 -2.19
N SER A 83 9.41 -15.40 -1.45
CA SER A 83 9.24 -16.73 -2.05
C SER A 83 8.00 -16.79 -2.95
N TYR A 84 6.94 -16.07 -2.58
CA TYR A 84 5.72 -15.93 -3.38
C TYR A 84 5.98 -15.34 -4.77
N TYR A 85 7.02 -14.53 -4.92
CA TYR A 85 7.39 -13.90 -6.19
C TYR A 85 8.35 -14.76 -7.02
N CYS A 86 9.18 -15.58 -6.36
CA CYS A 86 10.30 -16.29 -6.99
C CYS A 86 10.04 -17.78 -7.25
N GLU A 87 9.30 -18.48 -6.38
CA GLU A 87 9.15 -19.94 -6.48
C GLU A 87 7.96 -20.36 -7.35
N ASP A 88 8.14 -21.36 -8.20
CA ASP A 88 7.08 -21.88 -9.07
C ASP A 88 5.89 -22.47 -8.31
N SER A 89 6.13 -22.97 -7.09
CA SER A 89 5.10 -23.47 -6.16
C SER A 89 3.98 -22.47 -5.88
N PHE A 90 4.25 -21.16 -6.03
CA PHE A 90 3.29 -20.08 -5.77
C PHE A 90 2.72 -19.44 -7.04
N ALA A 91 2.95 -20.01 -8.23
CA ALA A 91 2.52 -19.42 -9.50
C ALA A 91 1.00 -19.12 -9.55
N GLU A 92 0.17 -20.02 -9.04
CA GLU A 92 -1.29 -19.82 -8.98
C GLU A 92 -1.68 -18.66 -8.05
N ILE A 93 -0.98 -18.49 -6.92
CA ILE A 93 -1.22 -17.40 -5.99
C ILE A 93 -0.81 -16.06 -6.61
N ARG A 94 0.34 -16.00 -7.30
CA ARG A 94 0.74 -14.80 -8.04
C ARG A 94 -0.29 -14.40 -9.09
N ALA A 95 -0.80 -15.37 -9.85
CA ALA A 95 -1.83 -15.11 -10.86
C ALA A 95 -3.11 -14.55 -10.23
N ALA A 96 -3.57 -15.13 -9.12
CA ALA A 96 -4.71 -14.64 -8.36
C ALA A 96 -4.48 -13.24 -7.79
N TYR A 97 -3.26 -12.93 -7.33
CA TYR A 97 -2.88 -11.62 -6.80
C TYR A 97 -2.96 -10.53 -7.88
N VAL A 98 -2.46 -10.78 -9.09
CA VAL A 98 -2.57 -9.83 -10.21
C VAL A 98 -4.05 -9.57 -10.57
N ALA A 99 -4.87 -10.62 -10.64
CA ALA A 99 -6.30 -10.49 -10.90
C ALA A 99 -7.02 -9.70 -9.80
N HIS A 100 -6.64 -9.91 -8.53
CA HIS A 100 -7.16 -9.16 -7.40
C HIS A 100 -6.81 -7.67 -7.50
N LEU A 101 -5.54 -7.34 -7.79
CA LEU A 101 -5.11 -5.95 -7.98
C LEU A 101 -5.88 -5.24 -9.10
N ALA A 102 -6.04 -5.90 -10.24
CA ALA A 102 -6.83 -5.35 -11.35
C ALA A 102 -8.27 -5.04 -10.90
N ARG A 103 -8.90 -5.97 -10.18
CA ARG A 103 -10.26 -5.77 -9.66
C ARG A 103 -10.34 -4.63 -8.64
N MET A 104 -9.36 -4.49 -7.76
CA MET A 104 -9.31 -3.40 -6.79
C MET A 104 -9.14 -2.03 -7.46
N LEU A 105 -8.33 -1.94 -8.51
CA LEU A 105 -8.15 -0.71 -9.30
C LEU A 105 -9.42 -0.33 -10.07
N GLU A 106 -10.20 -1.30 -10.54
CA GLU A 106 -11.52 -1.04 -11.12
C GLU A 106 -12.49 -0.47 -10.08
N LEU A 107 -12.58 -1.13 -8.92
CA LEU A 107 -13.48 -0.72 -7.84
C LEU A 107 -13.13 0.66 -7.26
N SER A 108 -11.86 1.06 -7.30
CA SER A 108 -11.42 2.38 -6.83
C SER A 108 -11.68 3.50 -7.84
N GLY A 109 -12.16 3.19 -9.05
CA GLY A 109 -12.33 4.17 -10.13
C GLY A 109 -11.00 4.61 -10.75
N TYR A 110 -9.93 3.84 -10.54
CA TYR A 110 -8.62 4.07 -11.13
C TYR A 110 -8.50 3.44 -12.53
N ALA A 111 -9.26 2.38 -12.81
CA ALA A 111 -9.25 1.71 -14.11
C ALA A 111 -10.10 2.42 -15.16
N ALA A 112 -9.46 3.29 -15.95
CA ALA A 112 -9.83 3.52 -17.35
C ALA A 112 -8.62 3.75 -18.28
N SER A 113 -7.39 3.74 -17.77
CA SER A 113 -6.19 3.73 -18.60
C SER A 113 -5.02 3.18 -17.78
N ALA A 114 -4.22 2.30 -18.37
CA ALA A 114 -2.96 1.76 -17.81
C ALA A 114 -3.06 0.65 -16.75
N VAL A 115 -3.60 -0.51 -17.14
CA VAL A 115 -2.96 -1.79 -16.77
C VAL A 115 -2.89 -2.65 -18.03
N THR A 116 -2.11 -2.21 -19.01
CA THR A 116 -1.47 -3.17 -19.92
C THR A 116 -0.28 -3.71 -19.15
N ALA A 117 -0.41 -4.94 -18.64
CA ALA A 117 0.70 -5.69 -18.12
C ALA A 117 1.80 -5.74 -19.21
N THR A 118 2.85 -4.95 -19.03
CA THR A 118 4.07 -5.09 -19.82
C THR A 118 4.81 -6.28 -19.22
N GLU A 119 4.57 -7.47 -19.77
CA GLU A 119 5.60 -8.48 -19.89
C GLU A 119 6.73 -7.88 -20.75
N ALA A 120 7.80 -7.35 -20.12
CA ALA A 120 9.10 -7.19 -20.76
C ALA A 120 10.19 -6.80 -19.74
N ALA A 121 11.02 -7.78 -19.40
CA ALA A 121 12.45 -7.75 -19.05
C ALA A 121 12.67 -8.87 -18.04
N GLY A 122 13.30 -10.00 -18.38
CA GLY A 122 14.51 -10.16 -19.16
C GLY A 122 15.55 -10.77 -18.24
#